data_AF-A0A931WKH8-F1
#
_entry.id   AF-A0A931WKH8-F1
#
_cell.length_a   1.000
_cell.length_b   1.000
_cell.length_c   1.000
_cell.angle_alpha   90.00
_cell.angle_beta   90.00
_cell.angle_gamma   90.00
#
_symmetry.space_group_name_H-M   'P 1'
#
loop_
_entity.id
_entity.type
_entity.pdbx_description
1 polymer ?
#
loop_
_entity_poly.entity_id
_entity_poly.type
_entity_poly.pdbx_seq_one_letter_code
_entity_poly.pdbx_strand_id
1 'polypeptide(L)' 'MRHLPADAPFYNQYHAMFVNIGKEFCRRRPLCDSCPLNGWRGVPPLKSH' A
#
# COMPACT_ATOMS: atom_id res chain seq x y z
N MET A 1 -15.80 8.00 11.50
CA MET A 1 -15.13 7.27 10.40
C MET A 1 -15.23 8.12 9.15
N ARG A 2 -14.10 8.60 8.60
CA ARG A 2 -14.08 9.12 7.23
C ARG A 2 -14.12 7.91 6.31
N HIS A 3 -15.30 7.59 5.79
CA HIS A 3 -15.42 6.60 4.73
C HIS A 3 -14.61 7.14 3.55
N LEU A 4 -13.69 6.34 3.01
CA LEU A 4 -13.05 6.70 1.74
C LEU A 4 -14.17 6.98 0.73
N PRO A 5 -14.00 7.99 -0.13
CA PRO A 5 -14.94 8.21 -1.22
C PRO A 5 -15.18 6.89 -1.95
N ALA A 6 -16.43 6.56 -2.26
CA ALA A 6 -16.79 5.41 -3.09
C ALA A 6 -16.43 5.68 -4.56
N ASP A 7 -15.19 6.11 -4.79
CA ASP A 7 -14.67 6.53 -6.08
C ASP A 7 -13.80 5.40 -6.63
N ALA A 8 -14.38 4.60 -7.52
CA ALA A 8 -13.70 3.47 -8.15
C ALA A 8 -12.36 3.87 -8.82
N PRO A 9 -12.27 4.99 -9.56
CA PRO A 9 -11.00 5.56 -10.02
C PRO A 9 -9.92 5.69 -8.93
N PHE A 10 -10.27 6.21 -7.77
CA PHE A 10 -9.36 6.35 -6.63
C PHE A 10 -8.84 4.98 -6.19
N TYR A 11 -9.73 4.02 -5.94
CA TYR A 11 -9.34 2.66 -5.55
C TYR A 11 -8.49 1.96 -6.61
N ASN A 12 -8.78 2.16 -7.90
CA ASN A 12 -8.04 1.57 -9.01
C ASN A 12 -6.58 2.06 -9.04
N GLN A 13 -6.33 3.32 -8.71
CA GLN A 13 -4.97 3.87 -8.63
C GLN A 13 -4.16 3.20 -7.51
N TYR A 14 -4.73 3.06 -6.31
CA TYR A 14 -4.06 2.35 -5.22
C TYR A 14 -3.85 0.88 -5.55
N HIS A 15 -4.86 0.22 -6.14
CA HIS A 15 -4.73 -1.16 -6.58
C HIS A 15 -3.56 -1.33 -7.55
N ALA A 16 -3.45 -0.45 -8.57
CA ALA A 16 -2.36 -0.47 -9.53
C ALA A 16 -0.99 -0.29 -8.84
N MET A 17 -0.87 0.63 -7.87
CA MET A 17 0.36 0.80 -7.09
C MET A 17 0.73 -0.47 -6.32
N PHE A 18 -0.19 -1.08 -5.59
CA PHE A 18 0.09 -2.29 -4.82
C PHE A 18 0.41 -3.47 -5.72
N VAL A 19 -0.28 -3.63 -6.84
CA VAL A 19 0.02 -4.66 -7.85
C VAL A 19 1.42 -4.46 -8.42
N ASN A 20 1.81 -3.23 -8.76
CA ASN A 20 3.14 -2.96 -9.29
C ASN A 20 4.23 -3.25 -8.25
N ILE A 21 4.04 -2.81 -7.00
CA ILE A 21 4.98 -3.11 -5.91
C ILE A 21 5.11 -4.63 -5.70
N GLY A 22 3.97 -5.34 -5.74
CA GLY A 22 3.92 -6.78 -5.62
C GLY A 22 4.73 -7.50 -6.70
N LYS A 23 4.59 -7.05 -7.95
CA LYS A 23 5.28 -7.62 -9.11
C LYS A 23 6.78 -7.33 -9.11
N GLU A 24 7.15 -6.07 -8.87
CA GLU A 24 8.53 -5.60 -9.00
C GLU A 24 9.39 -5.97 -7.79
N PHE A 25 8.84 -5.88 -6.57
CA PHE A 25 9.60 -6.02 -5.32
C PHE A 25 9.21 -7.26 -4.51
N CYS A 26 7.92 -7.53 -4.30
CA CYS A 26 7.44 -8.66 -3.47
C CYS A 26 7.25 -9.97 -4.25
N ARG A 27 8.19 -10.27 -5.15
CA ARG A 27 8.24 -11.52 -5.92
C ARG A 27 8.72 -12.71 -5.05
N ARG A 28 8.77 -13.92 -5.64
CA ARG A 28 9.19 -15.17 -4.95
C ARG A 28 10.51 -15.05 -4.16
N ARG A 29 11.47 -14.26 -4.66
CA ARG A 29 12.64 -13.79 -3.89
C ARG A 29 12.50 -12.27 -3.70
N PRO A 30 12.04 -11.81 -2.52
CA PRO A 30 11.67 -10.42 -2.34
C PRO A 30 12.90 -9.51 -2.36
N LEU A 31 12.72 -8.32 -2.92
CA LEU A 31 13.73 -7.26 -2.95
C LEU A 31 13.41 -6.21 -1.88
N CYS A 32 13.46 -6.61 -0.62
CA CYS A 32 13.06 -5.77 0.51
C CYS A 32 13.93 -4.51 0.65
N ASP A 33 15.24 -4.61 0.39
CA ASP A 33 16.17 -3.50 0.59
C ASP A 33 15.88 -2.31 -0.35
N SER A 34 15.46 -2.60 -1.59
CA SER A 34 15.07 -1.60 -2.58
C SER A 34 13.56 -1.36 -2.65
N CYS A 35 12.77 -2.02 -1.80
CA CYS A 35 11.32 -1.88 -1.79
C CYS A 35 10.92 -0.48 -1.29
N PRO A 36 10.00 0.23 -1.98
CA PRO A 36 9.46 1.50 -1.49
C PRO A 36 8.79 1.40 -0.10
N LEU A 37 8.36 0.19 0.28
CA LEU A 37 7.76 -0.08 1.59
C LEU A 37 8.77 -0.50 2.66
N ASN A 38 10.08 -0.49 2.36
CA ASN A 38 11.11 -0.80 3.34
C ASN A 38 11.04 0.18 4.52
N GLY A 39 10.95 -0.33 5.74
CA GLY A 39 10.79 0.47 6.95
C GLY A 39 9.35 0.95 7.26
N TRP A 40 8.36 0.63 6.42
CA TRP A 40 6.96 0.89 6.75
C TRP A 40 6.51 -0.04 7.87
N ARG A 41 6.42 0.49 9.10
CA ARG A 41 6.04 -0.27 10.31
C ARG A 41 4.54 -0.39 10.55
N GLY A 42 3.70 -0.06 9.56
CA GLY A 42 2.24 -0.13 9.68
C GLY A 42 1.75 0.55 10.96
N VAL A 43 1.78 1.88 11.01
CA VAL A 43 1.31 2.61 12.22
C VAL A 43 -0.13 2.15 12.50
N PRO A 44 -0.43 1.59 13.68
CA PRO A 44 -1.81 1.26 14.04
C PRO A 44 -2.65 2.53 13.93
N PRO A 45 -3.89 2.46 13.44
CA PRO A 45 -4.68 3.67 13.18
C PRO A 45 -4.74 4.50 14.46
N LEU A 46 -4.25 5.75 14.37
CA LEU A 46 -4.40 6.76 15.42
C LEU A 46 -5.88 6.81 15.81
N LYS A 47 -6.21 6.30 17.01
CA LYS A 47 -7.46 6.59 17.67
C LYS A 47 -7.50 8.10 17.88
N SER A 48 -8.20 8.80 17.01
CA SER A 48 -8.60 10.19 17.25
C SER A 48 -10.04 10.16 17.74
N HIS A 49 -10.23 10.80 18.89
CA HIS A 49 -11.52 11.13 19.52
C HIS A 49 -12.49 11.78 18.53
#